data_AF-A0A956N4V5-F1
#
_entry.id   AF-A0A956N4V5-F1
#
_cell.length_a   1.000
_cell.length_b   1.000
_cell.length_c   1.000
_cell.angle_alpha   90.00
_cell.angle_beta   90.00
_cell.angle_gamma   90.00
#
_symmetry.space_group_name_H-M   'P 1'
#
loop_
_entity.id
_entity.type
_entity.pdbx_description
1 polymer ?
#
loop_
_entity_poly.entity_id
_entity_poly.type
_entity_poly.pdbx_seq_one_letter_code
_entity_poly.pdbx_strand_id
1 'polypeptide(L)'
;MADVTRRIGLSLGADICWPIAFEEILGRLDLKIPVDGDTVQFAVERVSIEPFDLRSGPRYDVVIDRLTHWYHLSREWIKKSVAMDG
;
A
#
# COMPACT_ATOMS: atom_id res chain seq x y z
N MET A 1 2.94 23.52 7.31
CA MET A 1 1.69 22.93 6.84
C MET A 1 1.91 22.48 5.42
N ALA A 2 2.40 21.26 5.28
CA ALA A 2 2.58 20.61 3.99
C ALA A 2 1.36 19.73 3.68
N ASP A 3 1.09 19.55 2.39
CA ASP A 3 0.22 18.47 1.92
C ASP A 3 1.07 17.22 1.75
N VAL A 4 0.77 16.18 2.55
CA VAL A 4 1.52 14.92 2.58
C VAL A 4 0.63 13.80 2.04
N THR A 5 1.08 13.12 0.99
CA THR A 5 0.38 11.94 0.47
C THR A 5 0.98 10.66 1.03
N ARG A 6 0.18 9.88 1.75
CA ARG A 6 0.53 8.54 2.25
C ARG A 6 0.03 7.48 1.27
N ARG A 7 0.85 6.47 1.00
CA ARG A 7 0.59 5.42 0.00
C ARG A 7 0.17 4.12 0.66
N ILE A 8 -1.00 3.61 0.27
CA ILE A 8 -1.57 2.34 0.71
C ILE A 8 -1.45 1.32 -0.43
N GLY A 9 -0.73 0.22 -0.20
CA GLY A 9 -0.60 -0.88 -1.14
C GLY A 9 -1.63 -1.98 -0.88
N LEU A 10 -2.35 -2.42 -1.92
CA LEU A 10 -3.31 -3.52 -1.84
C LEU A 10 -2.72 -4.83 -2.38
N SER A 11 -2.25 -5.70 -1.48
CA SER A 11 -1.72 -7.04 -1.78
C SER A 11 -2.83 -8.09 -1.53
N LEU A 12 -3.81 -8.12 -2.44
CA LEU A 12 -5.06 -8.88 -2.26
C LEU A 12 -5.15 -10.16 -3.13
N GLY A 13 -4.01 -10.70 -3.56
CA GLY A 13 -3.97 -11.93 -4.35
C GLY A 13 -4.65 -11.80 -5.71
N ALA A 14 -5.52 -12.76 -6.04
CA ALA A 14 -6.28 -12.80 -7.29
C ALA A 14 -7.63 -12.04 -7.24
N ASP A 15 -8.00 -11.42 -6.10
CA ASP A 15 -9.27 -10.71 -5.98
C ASP A 15 -9.30 -9.45 -6.86
N ILE A 16 -10.39 -9.24 -7.61
CA ILE A 16 -10.54 -8.05 -8.46
C ILE A 16 -11.44 -7.01 -7.79
N CYS A 17 -12.52 -7.45 -7.15
CA CYS A 17 -13.53 -6.55 -6.59
C CYS A 17 -13.03 -5.74 -5.39
N TRP A 18 -12.19 -6.31 -4.52
CA TRP A 18 -11.72 -5.64 -3.31
C TRP A 18 -10.78 -4.47 -3.60
N PRO A 19 -9.76 -4.60 -4.48
CA PRO A 19 -8.94 -3.46 -4.88
C PRO A 19 -9.75 -2.31 -5.46
N ILE A 20 -10.64 -2.61 -6.41
CA ILE A 20 -11.52 -1.60 -7.02
C ILE A 20 -12.38 -0.92 -5.97
N ALA A 21 -12.98 -1.68 -5.05
CA ALA A 21 -13.81 -1.11 -3.99
C ALA A 21 -13.01 -0.15 -3.10
N PHE A 22 -11.80 -0.50 -2.67
CA PHE A 22 -10.99 0.38 -1.83
C PHE A 22 -10.48 1.61 -2.58
N GLU A 23 -10.08 1.45 -3.84
CA GLU A 23 -9.68 2.55 -4.72
C GLU A 23 -10.84 3.55 -4.91
N GLU A 24 -12.04 3.06 -5.22
CA GLU A 24 -13.23 3.90 -5.39
C GLU A 24 -13.68 4.56 -4.08
N ILE A 25 -13.67 3.83 -2.95
CA ILE A 25 -14.05 4.40 -1.65
C ILE A 25 -13.12 5.56 -1.28
N LEU A 26 -11.81 5.36 -1.35
CA LEU A 26 -10.86 6.41 -0.99
C LEU A 26 -10.87 7.57 -1.99
N GLY A 27 -11.00 7.28 -3.29
CA GLY A 27 -11.14 8.31 -4.33
C GLY A 27 -12.38 9.18 -4.12
N ARG A 28 -13.51 8.60 -3.71
CA ARG A 28 -14.75 9.33 -3.42
C ARG A 28 -14.70 10.13 -2.12
N LEU A 29 -14.00 9.63 -1.11
CA LEU A 29 -13.90 10.32 0.18
C LEU A 29 -13.02 11.57 0.11
N ASP A 30 -12.02 11.61 -0.79
CA ASP A 30 -11.07 12.72 -0.97
C ASP A 30 -10.56 13.28 0.38
N LEU A 31 -10.09 12.37 1.23
CA LEU A 31 -9.77 12.68 2.63
C LEU A 31 -8.60 13.68 2.72
N LYS A 32 -8.81 14.73 3.51
CA LYS A 32 -7.79 15.74 3.87
C LYS A 32 -7.76 15.86 5.39
N ILE A 33 -6.94 15.03 6.02
CA ILE A 33 -6.94 14.85 7.47
C ILE A 33 -5.83 15.71 8.10
N PRO A 34 -6.14 16.65 9.00
CA PRO A 34 -5.11 17.39 9.71
C PRO A 34 -4.40 16.49 10.74
N VAL A 35 -3.08 16.37 10.63
CA VAL A 35 -2.22 15.59 11.54
C VAL A 35 -0.93 16.36 11.79
N ASP A 36 -0.64 16.65 13.06
CA ASP A 36 0.61 17.30 13.51
C ASP A 36 1.02 18.58 12.73
N GLY A 37 0.01 19.34 12.27
CA GLY A 37 0.23 20.59 11.52
C GLY A 37 0.39 20.42 10.01
N ASP A 38 0.28 19.19 9.50
CA ASP A 38 0.20 18.85 8.08
C ASP A 38 -1.22 18.42 7.69
N THR A 39 -1.49 18.43 6.38
CA THR A 39 -2.70 17.85 5.80
C THR A 39 -2.33 16.54 5.12
N VAL A 40 -2.82 15.43 5.67
CA VAL A 40 -2.55 14.09 5.15
C VAL A 40 -3.67 13.67 4.19
N GLN A 41 -3.24 13.22 3.01
CA GLN A 41 -4.07 12.63 1.96
C GLN A 41 -3.57 11.23 1.65
N PHE A 42 -4.38 10.45 0.92
CA PHE A 42 -4.07 9.04 0.63
C PHE A 42 -4.07 8.76 -0.87
N ALA A 43 -3.05 8.03 -1.31
CA ALA A 43 -3.04 7.35 -2.59
C ALA A 43 -3.13 5.84 -2.32
N VAL A 44 -4.00 5.15 -3.04
CA VAL A 44 -4.23 3.71 -2.89
C VAL A 44 -4.09 3.04 -4.26
N GLU A 45 -3.40 1.91 -4.30
CA GLU A 45 -3.24 1.15 -5.54
C GLU A 45 -3.01 -0.33 -5.25
N ARG A 46 -3.33 -1.17 -6.24
CA ARG A 46 -2.92 -2.57 -6.25
C ARG A 46 -1.40 -2.72 -6.32
N VAL A 47 -0.84 -3.54 -5.43
CA VAL A 47 0.58 -3.88 -5.47
C VAL A 47 0.88 -4.71 -6.72
N SER A 48 1.88 -4.26 -7.47
CA SER A 48 2.41 -5.02 -8.61
C SER A 48 3.45 -6.04 -8.13
N ILE A 49 3.47 -7.21 -8.78
CA ILE A 49 4.50 -8.23 -8.52
C ILE A 49 5.72 -7.84 -9.33
N GLU A 50 6.75 -7.36 -8.65
CA GLU A 50 8.03 -6.99 -9.25
C GLU A 50 9.10 -8.03 -8.88
N PRO A 51 10.14 -8.21 -9.72
CA PRO A 51 11.31 -9.00 -9.35
C PRO A 51 11.92 -8.51 -8.04
N PHE A 52 12.41 -9.44 -7.22
CA PHE A 52 13.02 -9.08 -5.94
C PHE A 52 14.34 -8.33 -6.14
N ASP A 53 14.41 -7.07 -5.67
CA ASP A 53 15.64 -6.28 -5.58
C ASP A 53 15.94 -5.92 -4.12
N LEU A 54 17.15 -6.24 -3.66
CA LEU A 54 17.63 -5.94 -2.30
C LEU A 54 17.80 -4.43 -2.05
N ARG A 55 18.02 -3.63 -3.09
CA ARG A 55 18.28 -2.19 -2.98
C ARG A 55 17.03 -1.33 -3.10
N SER A 56 15.89 -1.91 -3.47
CA SER A 56 14.63 -1.15 -3.57
C SER A 56 14.14 -0.80 -2.16
N GLY A 57 13.91 0.50 -1.91
CA GLY A 57 13.33 0.98 -0.65
C GLY A 57 11.82 0.72 -0.52
N PRO A 58 11.22 1.02 0.65
CA PRO A 58 9.78 0.91 0.86
C PRO A 58 9.02 1.93 -0.01
N ARG A 59 8.02 1.45 -0.78
CA ARG A 59 7.14 2.30 -1.60
C ARG A 59 5.91 2.76 -0.83
N TYR A 60 5.36 1.89 0.00
CA TYR A 60 4.08 2.08 0.69
C TYR A 60 4.30 2.37 2.16
N ASP A 61 3.55 3.32 2.71
CA ASP A 61 3.51 3.57 4.16
C ASP A 61 2.72 2.47 4.88
N VAL A 62 1.72 1.88 4.21
CA VAL A 62 0.90 0.78 4.73
C VAL A 62 0.57 -0.20 3.61
N VAL A 63 0.58 -1.50 3.91
CA VAL A 63 0.15 -2.55 2.98
C VAL A 63 -0.97 -3.36 3.60
N ILE A 64 -2.09 -3.47 2.89
CA ILE A 64 -3.18 -4.40 3.23
C ILE A 64 -2.91 -5.71 2.51
N ASP A 65 -2.52 -6.72 3.27
CA ASP A 65 -2.08 -8.01 2.75
C ASP A 65 -3.10 -9.11 3.07
N ARG A 66 -3.74 -9.68 2.05
CA ARG A 66 -4.64 -10.84 2.21
C ARG A 66 -3.84 -12.12 2.05
N LEU A 67 -3.73 -12.90 3.13
CA LEU A 67 -3.13 -14.22 3.12
C LEU A 67 -4.16 -15.26 2.68
N THR A 68 -3.81 -16.03 1.66
CA THR A 68 -4.60 -17.20 1.23
C THR A 68 -3.68 -18.40 1.15
N HIS A 69 -4.08 -19.51 1.77
CA HIS A 69 -3.25 -20.71 1.90
C HIS A 69 -2.91 -21.36 0.55
N TRP A 70 -3.68 -21.06 -0.50
CA TRP A 70 -3.55 -21.61 -1.85
C TRP A 70 -2.84 -20.68 -2.85
N TYR A 71 -2.45 -19.45 -2.44
CA TYR A 71 -1.82 -18.48 -3.35
C TYR A 71 -0.37 -18.19 -2.94
N HIS A 72 0.56 -18.91 -3.55
CA HIS A 72 1.96 -19.02 -3.14
C HIS A 72 2.92 -17.96 -3.72
N LEU A 73 2.45 -16.74 -3.97
CA LEU A 73 3.38 -15.68 -4.38
C LEU A 73 4.37 -15.36 -3.25
N SER A 74 5.66 -15.27 -3.59
CA SER A 74 6.71 -14.87 -2.65
C SER A 74 6.48 -13.44 -2.15
N ARG A 75 6.32 -13.30 -0.82
CA ARG A 75 6.12 -12.01 -0.12
C ARG A 75 7.39 -11.54 0.60
N GLU A 76 8.55 -12.02 0.19
CA GLU A 76 9.84 -11.67 0.79
C GLU A 76 10.12 -10.17 0.70
N TRP A 77 9.55 -9.49 -0.31
CA TRP A 77 9.62 -8.04 -0.44
C TRP A 77 9.01 -7.31 0.76
N ILE A 78 7.94 -7.82 1.38
CA ILE A 78 7.31 -7.19 2.56
C ILE A 78 8.30 -7.22 3.73
N LYS A 79 8.90 -8.38 4.00
CA LYS A 79 9.91 -8.55 5.06
C LYS A 79 11.10 -7.64 4.83
N LYS A 80 11.58 -7.57 3.58
CA LYS A 80 12.64 -6.65 3.18
C LYS A 80 12.24 -5.19 3.42
N SER A 81 11.06 -4.77 2.95
CA SER A 81 10.58 -3.40 3.11
C SER A 81 10.51 -3.00 4.57
N VAL A 82 10.02 -3.86 5.45
CA VAL A 82 10.01 -3.62 6.91
C VAL A 82 11.44 -3.49 7.46
N ALA A 83 12.37 -4.34 7.04
CA ALA A 83 13.77 -4.24 7.47
C ALA A 83 14.49 -2.97 6.96
N MET A 84 14.02 -2.38 5.85
CA MET A 84 14.60 -1.20 5.23
C MET A 84 13.93 0.12 5.67
N ASP A 85 12.82 0.07 6.41
CA ASP A 85 11.99 1.23 6.76
C ASP A 85 12.60 2.14 7.86
N GLY A 86 13.63 1.66 8.58
CA GLY A 86 14.46 2.48 9.47
C GLY A 86 13.81 2.88 10.78
#